data_AF-A0A067E914-F1
#
_entry.id   AF-A0A067E914-F1
#
_cell.length_a   1.000
_cell.length_b   1.000
_cell.length_c   1.000
_cell.angle_alpha   90.00
_cell.angle_beta   90.00
_cell.angle_gamma   90.00
#
_symmetry.space_group_name_H-M   'P 1'
#
loop_
_entity.id
_entity.type
_entity.pdbx_description
1 polymer ?
#
loop_
_entity_poly.entity_id
_entity_poly.type
_entity_poly.pdbx_seq_one_letter_code
_entity_poly.pdbx_strand_id
1 'polypeptide(L)'
;DATYPKTPVPAPAPPKAPVKPITPPPVVKPPTTYPPPVKPPTTTPPVVKLPTVAPAPPVKPPTVMPTPPLKPPPTYPPPVKPPTTTPPPVSPPKTAPAPQVPSPASSPMPIVRSNKDCIPLCAARCKAHSRPNIFGRACTTCCVRCKCVPPGTYGNREKCGKCYTGGNKPKCP
;
A
#
# COMPACT_ATOMS: atom_id res chain seq x y z
N ASP A 1 -14.14 -7.85 -74.83
CA ASP A 1 -13.33 -7.10 -73.86
C ASP A 1 -13.39 -7.83 -72.52
N ALA A 2 -12.35 -8.57 -72.16
CA ALA A 2 -12.29 -9.34 -70.91
C ALA A 2 -10.86 -9.33 -70.38
N THR A 3 -10.53 -8.27 -69.65
CA THR A 3 -9.22 -8.06 -69.01
C THR A 3 -9.21 -8.74 -67.64
N TYR A 4 -8.49 -9.86 -67.52
CA TYR A 4 -8.18 -10.49 -66.23
C TYR A 4 -7.07 -9.70 -65.50
N PRO A 5 -7.15 -9.49 -64.17
CA PRO A 5 -6.07 -8.85 -63.43
C PRO A 5 -4.90 -9.82 -63.23
N LYS A 6 -3.70 -9.40 -63.66
CA LYS A 6 -2.44 -10.08 -63.35
C LYS A 6 -2.15 -9.95 -61.85
N THR A 7 -2.06 -11.07 -61.15
CA THR A 7 -1.57 -11.13 -59.76
C THR A 7 -0.08 -10.75 -59.71
N PRO A 8 0.38 -9.90 -58.77
CA PRO A 8 1.80 -9.57 -58.66
C PRO A 8 2.56 -10.77 -58.07
N VAL A 9 3.67 -11.13 -58.69
CA VAL A 9 4.60 -12.16 -58.19
C VAL A 9 5.37 -11.56 -57.00
N PRO A 10 5.43 -12.23 -55.84
CA PRO A 10 6.19 -11.73 -54.70
C PRO A 10 7.69 -11.74 -54.98
N ALA A 11 8.37 -10.66 -54.62
CA ALA A 11 9.81 -10.50 -54.78
C ALA A 11 10.59 -11.51 -53.90
N PRO A 12 11.74 -12.03 -54.36
CA PRO A 12 12.55 -12.95 -53.59
C PRO A 12 13.13 -12.30 -52.33
N ALA A 13 13.14 -13.05 -51.23
CA ALA A 13 13.62 -12.60 -49.93
C ALA A 13 15.14 -12.29 -49.95
N PRO A 14 15.61 -11.28 -49.19
CA PRO A 14 17.03 -10.94 -49.17
C PRO A 14 17.87 -12.05 -48.51
N PRO A 15 19.14 -12.20 -48.92
CA PRO A 15 20.03 -13.20 -48.34
C PRO A 15 20.30 -12.91 -46.86
N LYS A 16 20.25 -13.95 -46.03
CA LYS A 16 20.53 -13.86 -44.59
C LYS A 16 22.00 -13.50 -44.37
N ALA A 17 22.25 -12.46 -43.56
CA ALA A 17 23.58 -12.01 -43.21
C ALA A 17 24.38 -13.10 -42.45
N PRO A 18 25.73 -13.10 -42.53
CA PRO A 18 26.56 -14.08 -41.83
C PRO A 18 26.49 -13.84 -40.32
N VAL A 19 26.06 -14.86 -39.57
CA VAL A 19 26.03 -14.82 -38.11
C VAL A 19 27.44 -15.10 -37.59
N LYS A 20 28.06 -14.12 -36.91
CA LYS A 20 29.35 -14.33 -36.24
C LYS A 20 29.20 -15.38 -35.11
N PRO A 21 30.21 -16.24 -34.88
CA PRO A 21 30.21 -17.16 -33.74
C PRO A 21 30.19 -16.37 -32.42
N ILE A 22 29.15 -16.58 -31.62
CA ILE A 22 29.07 -16.06 -30.26
C ILE A 22 29.90 -16.99 -29.38
N THR A 23 31.07 -16.54 -28.93
CA THR A 23 31.83 -17.22 -27.88
C THR A 23 31.03 -17.21 -26.57
N PRO A 24 30.83 -18.35 -25.91
CA PRO A 24 30.12 -18.38 -24.63
C PRO A 24 30.90 -17.60 -23.56
N PRO A 25 30.22 -16.90 -22.64
CA PRO A 25 30.89 -16.23 -21.54
C PRO A 25 31.57 -17.24 -20.61
N PRO A 26 32.66 -16.86 -19.94
CA PRO A 26 33.32 -17.72 -18.96
C PRO A 26 32.35 -18.03 -17.81
N VAL A 27 32.24 -19.31 -17.44
CA VAL A 27 31.44 -19.77 -16.31
C VAL A 27 32.12 -19.31 -15.02
N VAL A 28 31.64 -18.19 -14.47
CA VAL A 28 32.04 -17.72 -13.14
C VAL A 28 31.34 -18.61 -12.11
N LYS A 29 32.11 -19.45 -11.41
CA LYS A 29 31.61 -20.20 -10.24
C LYS A 29 31.16 -19.20 -9.18
N PRO A 30 29.95 -19.34 -8.61
CA PRO A 30 29.49 -18.45 -7.55
C PRO A 30 30.37 -18.62 -6.29
N PRO A 31 30.70 -17.54 -5.58
CA PRO A 31 31.33 -17.64 -4.27
C PRO A 31 30.33 -18.29 -3.30
N THR A 32 30.65 -19.49 -2.82
CA THR A 32 29.93 -20.18 -1.75
C THR A 32 30.28 -19.53 -0.41
N THR A 33 29.72 -18.35 -0.16
CA THR A 33 29.74 -17.77 1.18
C THR A 33 28.53 -18.28 1.94
N TYR A 34 28.67 -19.45 2.56
CA TYR A 34 27.69 -19.92 3.54
C TYR A 34 27.73 -18.98 4.75
N PRO A 35 26.59 -18.40 5.19
CA PRO A 35 26.57 -17.72 6.47
C PRO A 35 26.87 -18.74 7.58
N PRO A 36 27.62 -18.35 8.63
CA PRO A 36 27.82 -19.24 9.77
C PRO A 36 26.47 -19.63 10.39
N PRO A 37 26.33 -20.84 10.92
CA PRO A 37 25.09 -21.30 11.54
C PRO A 37 24.76 -20.39 12.73
N VAL A 38 23.68 -19.62 12.59
CA VAL A 38 23.17 -18.78 13.67
C VAL A 38 22.51 -19.71 14.69
N LYS A 39 23.08 -19.80 15.90
CA LYS A 39 22.44 -20.52 17.01
C LYS A 39 21.08 -19.87 17.31
N PRO A 40 20.00 -20.66 17.49
CA PRO A 40 18.72 -20.11 17.93
C PRO A 40 18.88 -19.42 19.29
N PRO A 41 18.27 -18.25 19.52
CA PRO A 41 18.22 -17.67 20.85
C PRO A 41 17.39 -18.60 21.75
N THR A 42 18.02 -19.12 22.80
CA THR A 42 17.34 -19.83 23.88
C THR A 42 16.65 -18.81 24.76
N THR A 43 15.45 -18.36 24.37
CA THR A 43 14.58 -17.59 25.25
C THR A 43 13.86 -18.56 26.18
N THR A 44 14.47 -18.88 27.32
CA THR A 44 13.74 -19.36 28.48
C THR A 44 12.81 -18.24 28.96
N PRO A 45 11.48 -18.43 29.00
CA PRO A 45 10.60 -17.47 29.63
C PRO A 45 10.93 -17.40 31.13
N PRO A 46 10.96 -16.21 31.75
CA PRO A 46 11.05 -16.14 33.20
C PRO A 46 9.80 -16.80 33.80
N VAL A 47 10.02 -17.77 34.70
CA VAL A 47 8.96 -18.34 35.53
C VAL A 47 8.41 -17.23 36.42
N VAL A 48 7.24 -16.70 36.06
CA VAL A 48 6.49 -15.79 36.92
C VAL A 48 5.89 -16.63 38.05
N LYS A 49 6.43 -16.47 39.26
CA LYS A 49 5.81 -16.98 40.49
C LYS A 49 4.44 -16.32 40.65
N LEU A 50 3.39 -17.12 40.62
CA LEU A 50 2.02 -16.68 40.88
C LEU A 50 1.93 -16.22 42.35
N PRO A 51 1.48 -14.98 42.65
CA PRO A 51 1.31 -14.56 44.01
C PRO A 51 0.13 -15.29 44.66
N THR A 52 0.41 -16.02 45.73
CA THR A 52 -0.59 -16.63 46.61
C THR A 52 -1.41 -15.52 47.27
N VAL A 53 -2.70 -15.45 46.97
CA VAL A 53 -3.63 -14.51 47.59
C VAL A 53 -3.93 -14.96 49.01
N ALA A 54 -3.57 -14.14 50.00
CA ALA A 54 -3.99 -14.34 51.39
C ALA A 54 -5.48 -13.96 51.56
N PRO A 55 -6.26 -14.67 52.40
CA PRO A 55 -7.67 -14.34 52.65
C PRO A 55 -7.80 -12.99 53.39
N ALA A 56 -8.79 -12.19 52.97
CA ALA A 56 -9.05 -10.86 53.52
C ALA A 56 -9.63 -10.91 54.95
N PRO A 57 -9.34 -9.93 55.83
CA PRO A 57 -9.89 -9.86 57.18
C PRO A 57 -11.36 -9.38 57.18
N PRO A 58 -12.14 -9.69 58.25
CA PRO A 58 -13.54 -9.32 58.33
C PRO A 58 -13.71 -7.80 58.56
N VAL A 59 -14.46 -7.16 57.67
CA VAL A 59 -14.75 -5.71 57.70
C VAL A 59 -15.93 -5.44 58.65
N LYS A 60 -15.76 -4.54 59.63
CA LYS A 60 -16.84 -4.06 60.50
C LYS A 60 -17.82 -3.15 59.73
N PRO A 61 -19.12 -3.13 60.07
CA PRO A 61 -20.09 -2.26 59.40
C PRO A 61 -19.82 -0.77 59.70
N PRO A 62 -19.97 0.14 58.73
CA PRO A 62 -19.83 1.57 58.98
C PRO A 62 -21.08 2.16 59.63
N THR A 63 -20.86 3.04 60.60
CA THR A 63 -21.90 3.85 61.25
C THR A 63 -22.42 4.91 60.27
N VAL A 64 -23.73 4.92 60.04
CA VAL A 64 -24.38 5.87 59.12
C VAL A 64 -24.61 7.20 59.84
N MET A 65 -23.93 8.27 59.42
CA MET A 65 -24.29 9.63 59.83
C MET A 65 -25.38 10.18 58.88
N PRO A 66 -26.37 10.96 59.38
CA PRO A 66 -27.39 11.54 58.53
C PRO A 66 -26.83 12.69 57.67
N THR A 67 -27.01 12.57 56.35
CA THR A 67 -26.66 13.58 55.35
C THR A 67 -27.58 14.82 55.43
N PRO A 68 -27.05 16.05 55.34
CA PRO A 68 -27.87 17.26 55.26
C PRO A 68 -28.58 17.36 53.89
N PRO A 69 -29.72 18.08 53.80
CA PRO A 69 -30.47 18.21 52.55
C PRO A 69 -29.69 19.06 51.54
N LEU A 70 -29.27 18.43 50.45
CA LEU A 70 -28.68 19.08 49.28
C LEU A 70 -29.75 19.90 48.54
N LYS A 71 -29.55 21.21 48.41
CA LYS A 71 -30.32 22.04 47.46
C LYS A 71 -30.04 21.57 46.02
N PRO A 72 -31.04 21.52 45.13
CA PRO A 72 -30.81 21.18 43.73
C PRO A 72 -29.88 22.22 43.09
N PRO A 73 -28.88 21.79 42.30
CA PRO A 73 -28.07 22.73 41.53
C PRO A 73 -28.92 23.39 40.43
N PRO A 74 -28.68 24.67 40.09
CA PRO A 74 -29.32 25.31 38.96
C PRO A 74 -28.91 24.62 37.66
N THR A 75 -29.89 24.13 36.91
CA THR A 75 -29.70 23.53 35.59
C THR A 75 -29.44 24.64 34.58
N TYR A 76 -28.18 25.02 34.39
CA TYR A 76 -27.79 25.82 33.23
C TYR A 76 -27.65 24.88 32.02
N PRO A 77 -28.33 25.15 30.88
CA PRO A 77 -28.04 24.42 29.66
C PRO A 77 -26.56 24.66 29.29
N PRO A 78 -25.86 23.65 28.75
CA PRO A 78 -24.50 23.85 28.28
C PRO A 78 -24.51 24.94 27.21
N PRO A 79 -23.56 25.89 27.22
CA PRO A 79 -23.46 26.89 26.16
C PRO A 79 -23.24 26.16 24.85
N VAL A 80 -24.26 26.16 23.99
CA VAL A 80 -24.18 25.62 22.64
C VAL A 80 -23.29 26.56 21.86
N LYS A 81 -22.00 26.23 21.79
CA LYS A 81 -21.08 26.88 20.85
C LYS A 81 -21.62 26.62 19.45
N PRO A 82 -21.86 27.65 18.62
CA PRO A 82 -22.24 27.45 17.23
C PRO A 82 -21.23 26.51 16.56
N PRO A 83 -21.65 25.55 15.72
CA PRO A 83 -20.69 24.83 14.89
C PRO A 83 -19.95 25.88 14.07
N THR A 84 -18.64 25.99 14.29
CA THR A 84 -17.80 26.82 13.45
C THR A 84 -17.72 26.12 12.10
N THR A 85 -18.67 26.41 11.22
CA THR A 85 -18.67 26.06 9.80
C THR A 85 -17.60 26.89 9.10
N THR A 86 -16.35 26.69 9.49
CA THR A 86 -15.24 27.03 8.61
C THR A 86 -15.11 25.83 7.68
N PRO A 87 -15.45 25.92 6.38
CA PRO A 87 -15.02 24.88 5.45
C PRO A 87 -13.49 24.75 5.58
N PRO A 88 -12.91 23.54 5.40
CA PRO A 88 -11.46 23.44 5.29
C PRO A 88 -11.01 24.44 4.22
N PRO A 89 -9.83 25.08 4.35
CA PRO A 89 -9.36 25.98 3.30
C PRO A 89 -9.28 25.16 2.01
N VAL A 90 -10.26 25.37 1.13
CA VAL A 90 -10.24 24.86 -0.23
C VAL A 90 -9.14 25.68 -0.88
N SER A 91 -7.91 25.17 -0.79
CA SER A 91 -6.84 25.67 -1.62
C SER A 91 -7.35 25.53 -3.05
N PRO A 92 -7.50 26.61 -3.82
CA PRO A 92 -7.83 26.47 -5.23
C PRO A 92 -6.69 25.68 -5.88
N PRO A 93 -6.94 24.61 -6.64
CA PRO A 93 -5.93 24.07 -7.53
C PRO A 93 -5.66 25.11 -8.62
N LYS A 94 -4.80 26.09 -8.34
CA LYS A 94 -4.15 26.91 -9.36
C LYS A 94 -3.03 26.08 -9.97
N THR A 95 -3.40 25.12 -10.80
CA THR A 95 -2.76 24.86 -12.08
C THR A 95 -3.76 24.01 -12.85
N ALA A 96 -4.18 24.49 -14.02
CA ALA A 96 -4.90 23.68 -14.98
C ALA A 96 -4.20 22.31 -15.12
N PRO A 97 -4.94 21.20 -15.29
CA PRO A 97 -4.32 19.96 -15.71
C PRO A 97 -3.49 20.29 -16.95
N ALA A 98 -2.18 20.09 -16.86
CA ALA A 98 -1.33 20.09 -18.04
C ALA A 98 -2.05 19.25 -19.10
N PRO A 99 -2.12 19.69 -20.38
CA PRO A 99 -2.79 18.95 -21.43
C PRO A 99 -2.42 17.48 -21.29
N GLN A 100 -3.43 16.63 -21.09
CA GLN A 100 -3.25 15.20 -21.13
C GLN A 100 -2.76 14.91 -22.54
N VAL A 101 -1.43 14.91 -22.71
CA VAL A 101 -0.81 14.37 -23.91
C VAL A 101 -1.41 12.98 -24.05
N PRO A 102 -2.10 12.67 -25.17
CA PRO A 102 -2.64 11.34 -25.38
C PRO A 102 -1.46 10.40 -25.29
N SER A 103 -1.38 9.66 -24.18
CA SER A 103 -0.34 8.67 -23.97
C SER A 103 -0.45 7.71 -25.13
N PRO A 104 0.61 7.52 -25.95
CA PRO A 104 0.58 6.51 -26.99
C PRO A 104 0.28 5.18 -26.29
N ALA A 105 -0.86 4.60 -26.68
CA ALA A 105 -1.43 3.39 -26.12
C ALA A 105 -0.51 2.22 -26.49
N SER A 106 0.62 2.06 -25.78
CA SER A 106 1.53 0.91 -25.83
C SER A 106 2.67 0.97 -24.82
N SER A 107 2.74 1.97 -23.91
CA SER A 107 3.77 1.95 -22.88
C SER A 107 3.50 0.77 -21.93
N PRO A 108 4.41 -0.21 -21.82
CA PRO A 108 4.25 -1.30 -20.87
C PRO A 108 4.11 -0.69 -19.49
N MET A 109 3.07 -1.07 -18.75
CA MET A 109 2.90 -0.66 -17.35
C MET A 109 4.24 -0.82 -16.64
N PRO A 110 4.67 0.14 -15.80
CA PRO A 110 5.93 0.04 -15.10
C PRO A 110 5.90 -1.23 -14.27
N ILE A 111 6.60 -2.26 -14.73
CA ILE A 111 6.65 -3.52 -14.01
C ILE A 111 7.45 -3.22 -12.75
N VAL A 112 6.80 -3.44 -11.61
CA VAL A 112 7.44 -3.38 -10.31
C VAL A 112 8.34 -4.62 -10.19
N ARG A 113 9.65 -4.44 -10.36
CA ARG A 113 10.63 -5.52 -10.12
C ARG A 113 11.17 -5.48 -8.70
N SER A 114 11.10 -4.33 -8.04
CA SER A 114 11.69 -4.11 -6.72
C SER A 114 10.89 -3.13 -5.88
N ASN A 115 11.09 -3.15 -4.56
CA ASN A 115 10.44 -2.21 -3.62
C ASN A 115 10.70 -0.74 -3.96
N LYS A 116 11.82 -0.45 -4.61
CA LYS A 116 12.22 0.89 -5.02
C LYS A 116 11.29 1.45 -6.10
N ASP A 117 10.70 0.58 -6.93
CA ASP A 117 9.71 0.96 -7.95
C ASP A 117 8.34 1.27 -7.31
N CYS A 118 8.04 0.66 -6.17
CA CYS A 118 6.80 0.91 -5.44
C CYS A 118 6.72 2.33 -4.88
N ILE A 119 7.84 2.90 -4.44
CA ILE A 119 7.88 4.21 -3.77
C ILE A 119 7.33 5.33 -4.67
N PRO A 120 7.84 5.57 -5.89
CA PRO A 120 7.33 6.63 -6.75
C PRO A 120 5.91 6.36 -7.25
N LEU A 121 5.56 5.09 -7.50
CA LEU A 121 4.21 4.72 -7.95
C LEU A 121 3.16 4.94 -6.85
N CYS A 122 3.48 4.54 -5.63
CA CYS A 122 2.63 4.80 -4.48
C CYS A 122 2.58 6.29 -4.15
N ALA A 123 3.69 7.03 -4.23
CA ALA A 123 3.68 8.48 -4.03
C ALA A 123 2.69 9.18 -4.99
N ALA A 124 2.67 8.79 -6.27
CA ALA A 124 1.72 9.32 -7.25
C ALA A 124 0.27 8.97 -6.89
N ARG A 125 -0.01 7.72 -6.54
CA ARG A 125 -1.36 7.25 -6.20
C ARG A 125 -1.90 7.85 -4.90
N CYS A 126 -1.03 8.07 -3.92
CA CYS A 126 -1.40 8.57 -2.60
C CYS A 126 -1.56 10.09 -2.56
N LYS A 127 -1.14 10.83 -3.59
CA LYS A 127 -1.06 12.30 -3.58
C LYS A 127 -2.41 13.00 -3.34
N ALA A 128 -3.51 12.40 -3.78
CA ALA A 128 -4.86 12.96 -3.60
C ALA A 128 -5.54 12.53 -2.29
N HIS A 129 -4.92 11.64 -1.50
CA HIS A 129 -5.49 11.21 -0.23
C HIS A 129 -5.19 12.21 0.88
N SER A 130 -6.16 12.43 1.78
CA SER A 130 -6.02 13.29 2.97
C SER A 130 -4.84 12.89 3.87
N ARG A 131 -4.45 11.60 3.87
CA ARG A 131 -3.35 11.06 4.69
C ARG A 131 -2.35 10.30 3.79
N PRO A 132 -1.57 11.00 2.95
CA PRO A 132 -0.77 10.38 1.89
C PRO A 132 0.32 9.46 2.44
N ASN A 133 0.91 9.79 3.59
CA ASN A 133 1.97 8.97 4.22
C ASN A 133 1.45 7.62 4.76
N ILE A 134 0.21 7.59 5.25
CA ILE A 134 -0.39 6.38 5.80
C ILE A 134 -0.91 5.50 4.68
N PHE A 135 -1.59 6.10 3.70
CA PHE A 135 -2.04 5.43 2.50
C PHE A 135 -0.84 4.89 1.70
N GLY A 136 0.27 5.63 1.64
CA GLY A 136 1.54 5.24 1.03
C GLY A 136 2.16 3.98 1.65
N ARG A 137 2.09 3.82 2.98
CA ARG A 137 2.58 2.60 3.66
C ARG A 137 1.75 1.37 3.26
N ALA A 138 0.42 1.50 3.24
CA ALA A 138 -0.47 0.44 2.79
C ALA A 138 -0.22 0.11 1.30
N CYS A 139 -0.06 1.13 0.46
CA CYS A 139 0.20 0.97 -0.97
C CYS A 139 1.51 0.23 -1.20
N THR A 140 2.59 0.65 -0.54
CA THR A 140 3.90 0.03 -0.71
C THR A 140 3.84 -1.44 -0.31
N THR A 141 3.17 -1.77 0.80
CA THR A 141 2.96 -3.16 1.24
C THR A 141 2.24 -3.99 0.18
N CYS A 142 1.14 -3.49 -0.38
CA CYS A 142 0.43 -4.17 -1.47
C CYS A 142 1.26 -4.26 -2.75
N CYS A 143 2.06 -3.24 -3.07
CA CYS A 143 2.95 -3.22 -4.21
C CYS A 143 4.04 -4.29 -4.11
N VAL A 144 4.68 -4.47 -2.94
CA VAL A 144 5.69 -5.53 -2.75
C VAL A 144 5.07 -6.91 -2.98
N ARG A 145 3.83 -7.13 -2.51
CA ARG A 145 3.16 -8.43 -2.61
C ARG A 145 2.62 -8.70 -4.01
N CYS A 146 1.98 -7.71 -4.61
CA CYS A 146 1.26 -7.85 -5.87
C CYS A 146 2.09 -7.42 -7.09
N LYS A 147 3.29 -6.85 -6.87
CA LYS A 147 4.20 -6.36 -7.91
C LYS A 147 3.50 -5.42 -8.91
N CYS A 148 2.54 -4.65 -8.42
CA CYS A 148 1.71 -3.77 -9.23
C CYS A 148 1.09 -2.67 -8.37
N VAL A 149 1.12 -1.44 -8.88
CA VAL A 149 0.38 -0.29 -8.36
C VAL A 149 -0.50 0.22 -9.49
N PRO A 150 -1.83 0.32 -9.30
CA PRO A 150 -2.67 0.74 -10.39
C PRO A 150 -2.42 2.23 -10.72
N PRO A 151 -2.54 2.64 -11.99
CA PRO A 151 -2.28 4.02 -12.40
C PRO A 151 -3.34 4.98 -11.84
N GLY A 152 -2.99 6.26 -11.74
CA GLY A 152 -3.87 7.31 -11.21
C GLY A 152 -3.99 7.32 -9.69
N THR A 153 -4.78 8.25 -9.16
CA THR A 153 -5.03 8.45 -7.73
C THR A 153 -6.29 7.72 -7.22
N TYR A 154 -7.16 7.28 -8.13
CA TYR A 154 -8.40 6.56 -7.83
C TYR A 154 -8.71 5.54 -8.94
N GLY A 155 -9.44 4.47 -8.60
CA GLY A 155 -9.88 3.48 -9.60
C GLY A 155 -8.74 2.63 -10.21
N ASN A 156 -9.00 2.06 -11.40
CA ASN A 156 -8.07 1.25 -12.20
C ASN A 156 -7.50 0.00 -11.50
N ARG A 157 -8.13 -0.46 -10.43
CA ARG A 157 -7.65 -1.60 -9.64
C ARG A 157 -7.69 -2.91 -10.44
N GLU A 158 -8.50 -2.98 -11.49
CA GLU A 158 -8.50 -4.12 -12.43
C GLU A 158 -7.17 -4.29 -13.16
N LYS A 159 -6.37 -3.23 -13.32
CA LYS A 159 -5.06 -3.28 -14.00
C LYS A 159 -4.03 -4.13 -13.23
N CYS A 160 -4.18 -4.21 -11.91
CA CYS A 160 -3.35 -5.06 -11.04
C CYS A 160 -4.04 -6.36 -10.62
N GLY A 161 -5.24 -6.61 -11.13
CA GLY A 161 -6.01 -7.82 -10.89
C GLY A 161 -6.36 -8.09 -9.42
N LYS A 162 -6.65 -9.37 -9.15
CA LYS A 162 -7.23 -9.87 -7.89
C LYS A 162 -6.37 -9.62 -6.65
N CYS A 163 -5.05 -9.59 -6.82
CA CYS A 163 -4.13 -9.39 -5.70
C CYS A 163 -4.33 -8.01 -5.05
N TYR A 164 -4.51 -6.98 -5.87
CA TYR A 164 -4.72 -5.61 -5.41
C TYR A 164 -6.20 -5.32 -5.07
N THR A 165 -7.17 -6.01 -5.67
CA THR A 165 -8.59 -5.77 -5.38
C THR A 165 -9.10 -6.43 -4.10
N GLY A 166 -8.33 -7.32 -3.46
CA GLY A 166 -8.65 -7.84 -2.13
C GLY A 166 -9.03 -9.32 -2.08
N GLY A 167 -8.22 -10.20 -2.68
CA GLY A 167 -8.35 -11.64 -2.41
C GLY A 167 -7.86 -12.01 -1.01
N ASN A 168 -8.78 -12.28 -0.06
CA ASN A 168 -8.53 -12.82 1.30
C ASN A 168 -7.34 -12.22 2.08
N LYS A 169 -7.00 -10.95 1.84
CA LYS A 169 -5.78 -10.27 2.34
C LYS A 169 -6.11 -8.84 2.81
N PRO A 170 -5.23 -8.21 3.60
CA PRO A 170 -5.40 -6.82 4.03
C PRO A 170 -5.69 -5.92 2.82
N LYS A 171 -6.65 -5.01 3.02
CA LYS A 171 -7.26 -4.20 1.96
C LYS A 171 -6.22 -3.28 1.33
N CYS A 172 -5.97 -3.45 0.03
CA CYS A 172 -5.09 -2.54 -0.69
C CYS A 172 -5.81 -1.21 -0.98
N PRO A 173 -5.05 -0.11 -0.98
CA PRO A 173 -5.55 1.25 -1.19
C PRO A 173 -6.35 1.46 -2.48
#